data_AF-A0A224Y5D6-F1
#
_entry.id   AF-A0A224Y5D6-F1
#
_cell.length_a   1.000
_cell.length_b   1.000
_cell.length_c   1.000
_cell.angle_alpha   90.00
_cell.angle_beta   90.00
_cell.angle_gamma   90.00
#
_symmetry.space_group_name_H-M   'P 1'
#
loop_
_entity.id
_entity.type
_entity.pdbx_description
1 polymer ?
#
loop_
_entity_poly.entity_id
_entity_poly.type
_entity_poly.pdbx_seq_one_letter_code
_entity_poly.pdbx_strand_id
1 'polypeptide(L)'
;MKSDDEKLLAGKPSSAVLADIQAVNALSAEQFSELVDTACRSSTVSAPSSGGDASSRPGSETLTLLLSEASRRGLDAPKLRQSLESLGLDSARAAALAERWFASCAARPQVRPWQLRDVEWRFGVTVASSSQEPRGSFVQLRLALANGQDVHVEMNLAQFYSLCHEMEQAKLTLEALR
;
A
#
# COMPACT_ATOMS: atom_id res chain seq x y z
N MET A 1 5.78 27.92 2.51
CA MET A 1 4.76 28.23 1.48
C MET A 1 4.46 26.96 0.72
N LYS A 2 3.17 26.71 0.48
CA LYS A 2 2.50 25.52 -0.10
C LYS A 2 2.12 24.44 0.91
N SER A 3 0.94 24.67 1.50
CA SER A 3 0.05 23.62 1.95
C SER A 3 -0.37 22.82 0.72
N ASP A 4 0.17 21.63 0.55
CA ASP A 4 -0.40 20.64 -0.37
C ASP A 4 -1.72 20.16 0.25
N ASP A 5 -2.80 20.86 -0.11
CA ASP A 5 -4.17 20.35 -0.04
C ASP A 5 -4.27 19.17 -1.02
N GLU A 6 -3.71 18.04 -0.60
CA GLU A 6 -3.74 16.79 -1.33
C GLU A 6 -5.15 16.22 -1.26
N LYS A 7 -6.05 16.80 -2.05
CA LYS A 7 -7.40 16.27 -2.26
C LYS A 7 -7.25 14.81 -2.69
N LEU A 8 -7.95 13.92 -2.00
CA LEU A 8 -8.08 12.48 -2.29
C LEU A 8 -8.36 12.18 -3.77
N LEU A 9 -8.90 13.16 -4.50
CA LEU A 9 -9.12 13.12 -5.93
C LEU A 9 -8.36 14.29 -6.56
N ALA A 10 -7.33 14.00 -7.36
CA ALA A 10 -6.64 14.97 -8.20
C ALA A 10 -7.50 15.45 -9.40
N GLY A 11 -8.82 15.57 -9.20
CA GLY A 11 -9.84 15.89 -10.18
C GLY A 11 -11.22 15.97 -9.53
N LYS A 12 -12.20 16.58 -10.22
CA LYS A 12 -13.60 16.57 -9.74
C LYS A 12 -14.06 15.12 -9.56
N PRO A 13 -14.68 14.74 -8.42
CA PRO A 13 -15.28 13.42 -8.27
C PRO A 13 -16.27 13.16 -9.41
N SER A 14 -16.25 11.95 -9.96
CA SER A 14 -17.21 11.56 -10.98
C SER A 14 -18.63 11.63 -10.41
N SER A 15 -19.61 11.96 -11.24
CA SER A 15 -21.03 12.04 -10.83
C SER A 15 -21.52 10.76 -10.15
N ALA A 16 -21.01 9.60 -10.61
CA ALA A 16 -21.29 8.29 -10.02
C ALA A 16 -20.80 8.17 -8.56
N VAL A 17 -19.56 8.61 -8.27
CA VAL A 17 -19.00 8.57 -6.90
C VAL A 17 -19.79 9.45 -5.94
N LEU A 18 -20.25 10.62 -6.41
CA LEU A 18 -21.10 11.50 -5.60
C LEU A 18 -22.48 10.89 -5.32
N ALA A 19 -23.12 10.31 -6.34
CA ALA A 19 -24.41 9.65 -6.20
C ALA A 19 -24.35 8.45 -5.24
N ASP A 20 -23.27 7.66 -5.33
CA ASP A 20 -23.03 6.53 -4.44
C ASP A 20 -22.87 6.96 -2.98
N ILE A 21 -22.07 8.00 -2.73
CA ILE A 21 -21.83 8.51 -1.36
C ILE A 21 -23.10 9.14 -0.78
N GLN A 22 -23.92 9.78 -1.61
CA GLN A 22 -25.22 10.30 -1.17
C GLN A 22 -26.22 9.16 -0.90
N ALA A 23 -26.18 8.07 -1.67
CA ALA A 23 -27.00 6.89 -1.40
C ALA A 23 -26.66 6.24 -0.05
N VAL A 24 -25.41 6.35 0.41
CA VAL A 24 -24.98 5.89 1.75
C VAL A 24 -25.69 6.67 2.87
N ASN A 25 -26.07 7.93 2.67
CA ASN A 25 -26.82 8.69 3.68
C ASN A 25 -28.26 8.17 3.88
N ALA A 26 -28.84 7.53 2.85
CA ALA A 26 -30.19 6.95 2.94
C ALA A 26 -30.25 5.62 3.71
N LEU A 27 -29.10 5.02 4.04
CA LEU A 27 -29.01 3.75 4.77
C LEU A 27 -29.39 3.93 6.25
N SER A 28 -29.94 2.87 6.85
CA SER A 28 -30.16 2.79 8.30
C SER A 28 -28.82 2.77 9.07
N ALA A 29 -28.85 3.09 10.36
CA ALA A 29 -27.66 3.07 11.20
C ALA A 29 -26.98 1.70 11.25
N GLU A 30 -27.76 0.61 11.29
CA GLU A 30 -27.27 -0.77 11.28
C GLU A 30 -26.60 -1.11 9.93
N GLN A 31 -27.26 -0.77 8.81
CA GLN A 31 -26.73 -1.00 7.47
C GLN A 31 -25.44 -0.21 7.21
N PHE A 32 -25.37 1.03 7.73
CA PHE A 32 -24.17 1.85 7.66
C PHE A 32 -23.04 1.24 8.48
N SER A 33 -23.30 0.74 9.69
CA SER A 33 -22.28 0.10 10.51
C SER A 33 -21.70 -1.14 9.82
N GLU A 34 -22.55 -2.04 9.31
CA GLU A 34 -22.06 -3.23 8.61
C GLU A 34 -21.24 -2.89 7.36
N LEU A 35 -21.66 -1.87 6.61
CA LEU A 35 -20.95 -1.42 5.41
C LEU A 35 -19.56 -0.90 5.77
N VAL A 36 -19.47 -0.03 6.78
CA VAL A 36 -18.19 0.53 7.20
C VAL A 36 -17.27 -0.55 7.78
N ASP A 37 -17.79 -1.52 8.53
CA ASP A 37 -16.97 -2.65 9.01
C ASP A 37 -16.42 -3.49 7.85
N THR A 38 -17.24 -3.70 6.81
CA THR A 38 -16.82 -4.40 5.59
C THR A 38 -15.76 -3.60 4.83
N ALA A 39 -15.96 -2.29 4.63
CA ALA A 39 -15.02 -1.43 3.93
C ALA A 39 -13.67 -1.32 4.67
N CYS A 40 -13.68 -1.19 6.00
CA CYS A 40 -12.48 -1.16 6.83
C CYS A 40 -11.71 -2.49 6.80
N ARG A 41 -12.39 -3.63 6.59
CA ARG A 41 -11.75 -4.94 6.40
C ARG A 41 -11.12 -5.05 5.01
N SER A 42 -11.87 -4.69 3.96
CA SER A 42 -11.47 -4.87 2.55
C SER A 42 -10.42 -3.88 2.06
N SER A 43 -10.35 -2.66 2.63
CA SER A 43 -9.38 -1.62 2.27
C SER A 43 -7.90 -1.99 2.44
N THR A 44 -7.59 -3.18 2.97
CA THR A 44 -6.25 -3.57 3.43
C THR A 44 -5.62 -4.71 2.64
N VAL A 45 -6.34 -5.33 1.69
CA VAL A 45 -5.79 -6.38 0.83
C VAL A 45 -5.39 -5.72 -0.49
N SER A 46 -4.07 -5.56 -0.70
CA SER A 46 -3.51 -5.28 -2.02
C SER A 46 -3.61 -6.53 -2.90
N ALA A 47 -4.83 -6.94 -3.25
CA ALA A 47 -5.04 -7.93 -4.29
C ALA A 47 -6.33 -7.57 -5.03
N PRO A 48 -6.33 -7.54 -6.38
CA PRO A 48 -7.56 -7.53 -7.13
C PRO A 48 -8.22 -8.89 -6.90
N SER A 49 -9.17 -8.98 -5.98
CA SER A 49 -10.10 -10.11 -5.96
C SER A 49 -11.05 -9.92 -7.13
N SER A 50 -10.64 -10.41 -8.29
CA SER A 50 -11.55 -10.71 -9.39
C SER A 50 -12.51 -11.81 -8.94
N GLY A 51 -13.80 -11.52 -8.99
CA GLY A 51 -14.88 -12.51 -9.10
C GLY A 51 -15.46 -13.01 -7.78
N GLY A 52 -16.77 -12.81 -7.59
CA GLY A 52 -17.57 -13.60 -6.65
C GLY A 52 -18.72 -12.83 -6.01
N ASP A 53 -19.84 -12.78 -6.72
CA ASP A 53 -21.23 -12.50 -6.33
C ASP A 53 -21.56 -12.20 -4.85
N ALA A 54 -22.26 -11.06 -4.64
CA ALA A 54 -23.55 -10.94 -3.94
C ALA A 54 -23.74 -9.55 -3.33
N SER A 55 -24.75 -8.80 -3.80
CA SER A 55 -25.27 -7.59 -3.14
C SER A 55 -24.20 -6.49 -2.90
N SER A 56 -23.68 -5.88 -3.97
CA SER A 56 -22.93 -4.62 -3.84
C SER A 56 -23.90 -3.55 -3.34
N ARG A 57 -23.91 -3.32 -2.02
CA ARG A 57 -24.67 -2.21 -1.42
C ARG A 57 -24.17 -0.92 -2.09
N PRO A 58 -25.07 0.01 -2.44
CA PRO A 58 -24.66 1.27 -3.07
C PRO A 58 -23.59 1.94 -2.20
N GLY A 59 -22.44 2.25 -2.82
CA GLY A 59 -21.31 2.92 -2.16
C GLY A 59 -20.29 2.03 -1.42
N SER A 60 -20.46 0.70 -1.33
CA SER A 60 -19.49 -0.17 -0.63
C SER A 60 -18.13 -0.26 -1.34
N GLU A 61 -18.12 -0.42 -2.66
CA GLU A 61 -16.91 -0.39 -3.49
C GLU A 61 -16.25 0.99 -3.46
N THR A 62 -17.05 2.05 -3.64
CA THR A 62 -16.60 3.45 -3.58
C THR A 62 -15.93 3.78 -2.25
N LEU A 63 -16.52 3.37 -1.11
CA LEU A 63 -15.92 3.56 0.21
C LEU A 63 -14.65 2.72 0.40
N THR A 64 -14.61 1.48 -0.08
CA THR A 64 -13.41 0.64 -0.01
C THR A 64 -12.25 1.24 -0.81
N LEU A 65 -12.53 1.77 -2.00
CA LEU A 65 -11.55 2.46 -2.83
C LEU A 65 -11.05 3.73 -2.15
N LEU A 66 -11.94 4.55 -1.58
CA LEU A 66 -11.56 5.77 -0.86
C LEU A 66 -10.68 5.49 0.37
N LEU A 67 -11.02 4.47 1.15
CA LEU A 67 -10.21 4.07 2.32
C LEU A 67 -8.85 3.50 1.91
N SER A 68 -8.78 2.74 0.80
CA SER A 68 -7.52 2.20 0.30
C SER A 68 -6.61 3.31 -0.25
N GLU A 69 -7.20 4.30 -0.92
CA GLU A 69 -6.54 5.53 -1.35
C GLU A 69 -6.02 6.34 -0.16
N ALA A 70 -6.84 6.52 0.88
CA ALA A 70 -6.46 7.22 2.10
C ALA A 70 -5.30 6.52 2.82
N SER A 71 -5.28 5.19 2.80
CA SER A 71 -4.19 4.37 3.37
C SER A 71 -2.91 4.54 2.55
N ARG A 72 -3.01 4.55 1.22
CA ARG A 72 -1.85 4.73 0.32
C ARG A 72 -1.18 6.10 0.49
N ARG A 73 -1.98 7.13 0.76
CA ARG A 73 -1.51 8.52 0.99
C ARG A 73 -1.14 8.81 2.44
N GLY A 74 -1.37 7.87 3.37
CA GLY A 74 -1.09 8.08 4.78
C GLY A 74 -1.89 9.22 5.41
N LEU A 75 -3.17 9.35 5.05
CA LEU A 75 -4.03 10.43 5.55
C LEU A 75 -4.41 10.24 7.03
N ASP A 76 -4.49 11.34 7.76
CA ASP A 76 -4.98 11.38 9.14
C ASP A 76 -6.51 11.36 9.19
N ALA A 77 -7.09 10.87 10.30
CA ALA A 77 -8.53 10.87 10.56
C ALA A 77 -9.25 12.21 10.26
N PRO A 78 -8.75 13.40 10.70
CA PRO A 78 -9.42 14.67 10.42
C PRO A 78 -9.43 15.04 8.92
N LYS A 79 -8.37 14.72 8.18
CA LYS A 79 -8.29 15.00 6.73
C LYS A 79 -9.22 14.09 5.94
N LEU A 80 -9.31 12.82 6.34
CA LEU A 80 -10.26 11.87 5.75
C LEU A 80 -11.71 12.32 5.98
N ARG A 81 -12.04 12.75 7.21
CA ARG A 81 -13.36 13.30 7.54
C ARG A 81 -13.72 14.47 6.63
N GLN A 82 -12.86 15.47 6.52
CA GLN A 82 -13.09 16.65 5.68
C GLN A 82 -13.32 16.26 4.21
N SER A 83 -12.59 15.25 3.73
CA SER A 83 -12.74 14.76 2.36
C SER A 83 -14.09 14.05 2.15
N LEU A 84 -14.52 13.22 3.09
CA LEU A 84 -15.82 12.54 3.04
C LEU A 84 -16.99 13.54 3.11
N GLU A 85 -16.88 14.57 3.94
CA GLU A 85 -17.85 15.66 4.01
C GLU A 85 -17.91 16.43 2.68
N SER A 86 -16.76 16.70 2.04
CA SER A 86 -16.73 17.34 0.72
C SER A 86 -17.36 16.51 -0.39
N LEU A 87 -17.47 15.20 -0.20
CA LEU A 87 -18.11 14.25 -1.11
C LEU A 87 -19.60 14.07 -0.83
N GLY A 88 -20.13 14.74 0.20
CA GLY A 88 -21.56 14.76 0.52
C GLY A 88 -21.99 13.71 1.55
N LEU A 89 -21.06 13.11 2.29
CA LEU A 89 -21.40 12.24 3.42
C LEU A 89 -21.78 13.10 4.65
N ASP A 90 -22.82 12.69 5.38
CA ASP A 90 -23.24 13.39 6.60
C ASP A 90 -22.08 13.51 7.60
N SER A 91 -21.91 14.69 8.23
CA SER A 91 -20.76 14.95 9.13
C SER A 91 -20.62 13.92 10.27
N ALA A 92 -21.75 13.44 10.83
CA ALA A 92 -21.75 12.39 11.86
C ALA A 92 -21.26 11.04 11.31
N ARG A 93 -21.69 10.65 10.10
CA ARG A 93 -21.27 9.42 9.43
C ARG A 93 -19.81 9.49 8.98
N ALA A 94 -19.38 10.65 8.49
CA ALA A 94 -17.99 10.92 8.11
C ALA A 94 -17.04 10.83 9.30
N ALA A 95 -17.41 11.40 10.44
CA ALA A 95 -16.63 11.27 11.68
C ALA A 95 -16.56 9.81 12.15
N ALA A 96 -17.69 9.09 12.19
CA ALA A 96 -17.72 7.68 12.61
C ALA A 96 -16.87 6.78 11.70
N LEU A 97 -16.92 6.99 10.39
CA LEU A 97 -16.12 6.26 9.41
C LEU A 97 -14.61 6.56 9.59
N ALA A 98 -14.23 7.83 9.73
CA ALA A 98 -12.83 8.22 9.85
C ALA A 98 -12.19 7.67 11.14
N GLU A 99 -12.88 7.77 12.28
CA GLU A 99 -12.40 7.22 13.56
C GLU A 99 -12.29 5.70 13.51
N ARG A 100 -13.31 5.02 12.95
CA ARG A 100 -13.31 3.55 12.89
C ARG A 100 -12.27 3.00 11.91
N TRP A 101 -12.04 3.69 10.79
CA TRP A 101 -10.95 3.38 9.89
C TRP A 101 -9.59 3.58 10.57
N PHE A 102 -9.38 4.72 11.24
CA PHE A 102 -8.13 5.00 11.94
C PHE A 102 -7.85 3.97 13.05
N ALA A 103 -8.87 3.61 13.85
CA ALA A 103 -8.76 2.55 14.84
C ALA A 103 -8.42 1.19 14.22
N SER A 104 -9.03 0.84 13.07
CA SER A 104 -8.72 -0.37 12.30
C SER A 104 -7.27 -0.37 11.77
N CYS A 105 -6.76 0.79 11.36
CA CYS A 105 -5.37 0.95 10.94
C CYS A 105 -4.39 0.87 12.12
N ALA A 106 -4.71 1.49 13.25
CA ALA A 106 -3.87 1.49 14.45
C ALA A 106 -3.78 0.12 15.12
N ALA A 107 -4.86 -0.68 15.06
CA ALA A 107 -4.88 -2.03 15.58
C ALA A 107 -4.10 -3.05 14.72
N ARG A 108 -3.68 -2.67 13.50
CA ARG A 108 -2.97 -3.57 12.58
C ARG A 108 -1.45 -3.35 12.62
N PRO A 109 -0.66 -4.41 12.50
CA PRO A 109 0.76 -4.27 12.21
C PRO A 109 0.91 -3.48 10.91
N GLN A 110 1.53 -2.31 10.97
CA GLN A 110 1.94 -1.54 9.80
C GLN A 110 2.99 -2.36 9.05
N VAL A 111 2.56 -3.27 8.18
CA VAL A 111 3.47 -3.99 7.30
C VAL A 111 3.98 -2.96 6.30
N ARG A 112 5.17 -2.42 6.53
CA ARG A 112 5.89 -1.62 5.55
C ARG A 112 6.13 -2.56 4.37
N PRO A 113 5.42 -2.41 3.23
CA PRO A 113 5.37 -3.46 2.22
C PRO A 113 6.75 -3.76 1.63
N TRP A 114 7.62 -2.75 1.60
CA TRP A 114 9.01 -2.81 1.16
C TRP A 114 10.01 -3.19 2.25
N GLN A 115 9.54 -3.61 3.43
CA GLN A 115 10.43 -4.07 4.49
C GLN A 115 11.02 -5.41 4.09
N LEU A 116 12.34 -5.46 4.01
CA LEU A 116 13.10 -6.68 3.79
C LEU A 116 12.95 -7.60 5.01
N ARG A 117 12.45 -8.81 4.79
CA ARG A 117 12.33 -9.86 5.81
C ARG A 117 13.50 -10.82 5.78
N ASP A 118 13.96 -11.18 4.59
CA ASP A 118 15.03 -12.16 4.43
C ASP A 118 15.86 -11.88 3.17
N VAL A 119 17.11 -12.36 3.19
CA VAL A 119 18.06 -12.26 2.09
C VAL A 119 18.75 -13.60 1.92
N GLU A 120 18.59 -14.20 0.76
CA GLU A 120 19.39 -15.36 0.35
C GLU A 120 20.30 -14.97 -0.80
N TRP A 121 21.49 -15.57 -0.84
CA TRP A 121 22.40 -15.43 -1.97
C TRP A 121 22.92 -16.79 -2.44
N ARG A 122 23.26 -16.87 -3.72
CA ARG A 122 23.97 -18.00 -4.33
C ARG A 122 25.10 -17.50 -5.20
N PHE A 123 26.27 -18.13 -5.06
CA PHE A 123 27.43 -17.86 -5.89
C PHE A 123 27.51 -18.91 -7.00
N GLY A 124 27.58 -18.44 -8.24
CA GLY A 124 27.69 -19.28 -9.42
C GLY A 124 29.02 -19.06 -10.15
N VAL A 125 29.55 -20.13 -10.72
CA VAL A 125 30.70 -20.08 -11.63
C VAL A 125 30.27 -20.78 -12.91
N THR A 126 30.34 -20.10 -14.05
CA THR A 126 30.05 -20.73 -15.34
C THR A 126 31.35 -21.19 -15.98
N VAL A 127 31.51 -22.50 -16.14
CA VAL A 127 32.63 -23.10 -16.88
C VAL A 127 32.17 -23.41 -18.31
N ALA A 128 32.81 -22.79 -19.31
CA ALA A 128 32.55 -23.10 -20.70
C ALA A 128 33.26 -24.41 -21.09
N SER A 129 32.52 -25.39 -21.59
CA SER A 129 33.07 -26.72 -21.91
C SER A 129 33.76 -26.80 -23.29
N SER A 130 33.81 -25.70 -24.05
CA SER A 130 34.51 -25.62 -25.34
C SER A 130 35.25 -24.29 -25.45
N SER A 131 36.57 -24.37 -25.55
CA SER A 131 37.53 -23.40 -26.11
C SER A 131 37.14 -21.92 -26.08
N GLN A 132 37.88 -21.17 -25.24
CA GLN A 132 38.07 -19.71 -25.23
C GLN A 132 37.30 -18.94 -24.13
N GLU A 133 37.99 -18.83 -22.99
CA GLU A 133 37.76 -18.03 -21.77
C GLU A 133 36.71 -18.50 -20.73
N PRO A 134 37.05 -18.48 -19.42
CA PRO A 134 36.08 -18.71 -18.36
C PRO A 134 35.07 -17.57 -18.30
N ARG A 135 33.80 -17.85 -18.60
CA ARG A 135 32.71 -16.89 -18.45
C ARG A 135 32.32 -16.73 -16.98
N GLY A 136 33.00 -15.80 -16.30
CA GLY A 136 32.49 -14.97 -15.20
C GLY A 136 31.84 -15.65 -13.98
N SER A 137 32.34 -15.32 -12.78
CA SER A 137 31.61 -15.55 -11.53
C SER A 137 30.43 -14.58 -11.40
N PHE A 138 29.29 -15.07 -10.90
CA PHE A 138 28.08 -14.29 -10.68
C PHE A 138 27.45 -14.59 -9.32
N VAL A 139 26.60 -13.66 -8.86
CA VAL A 139 25.85 -13.73 -7.61
C VAL A 139 24.37 -13.56 -7.92
N GLN A 140 23.54 -14.46 -7.41
CA GLN A 140 22.08 -14.35 -7.42
C GLN A 140 21.59 -14.05 -6.01
N LEU A 141 20.85 -12.96 -5.85
CA LEU A 141 20.19 -12.55 -4.61
C LEU A 141 18.68 -12.79 -4.72
N ARG A 142 18.08 -13.29 -3.63
CA ARG A 142 16.64 -13.34 -3.39
C ARG A 142 16.32 -12.49 -2.16
N LEU A 143 15.51 -11.46 -2.35
CA LEU A 143 15.06 -10.56 -1.30
C LEU A 143 13.60 -10.87 -1.00
N ALA A 144 13.30 -11.41 0.18
CA ALA A 144 11.93 -11.68 0.61
C ALA A 144 11.37 -10.44 1.31
N LEU A 145 10.28 -9.89 0.79
CA LEU A 145 9.64 -8.68 1.30
C LEU A 145 8.48 -9.01 2.25
N ALA A 146 8.16 -8.06 3.12
CA ALA A 146 7.11 -8.25 4.13
C ALA A 146 5.70 -8.33 3.54
N ASN A 147 5.51 -7.87 2.30
CA ASN A 147 4.30 -8.05 1.52
C ASN A 147 4.17 -9.46 0.89
N GLY A 148 5.13 -10.36 1.14
CA GLY A 148 5.14 -11.73 0.60
C GLY A 148 5.68 -11.84 -0.83
N GLN A 149 6.19 -10.76 -1.41
CA GLN A 149 6.84 -10.79 -2.72
C GLN A 149 8.33 -11.08 -2.59
N ASP A 150 8.87 -11.83 -3.56
CA ASP A 150 10.30 -12.07 -3.70
C ASP A 150 10.86 -11.26 -4.88
N VAL A 151 11.98 -10.57 -4.66
CA VAL A 151 12.74 -9.88 -5.70
C VAL A 151 14.02 -10.66 -5.98
N HIS A 152 14.22 -11.04 -7.23
CA HIS A 152 15.41 -11.77 -7.68
C HIS A 152 16.33 -10.84 -8.47
N VAL A 153 17.61 -10.80 -8.11
CA VAL A 153 18.62 -9.98 -8.76
C VAL A 153 19.83 -10.85 -9.07
N GLU A 154 20.32 -10.78 -10.31
CA GLU A 154 21.58 -11.39 -10.71
C GLU A 154 22.60 -10.29 -11.04
N MET A 155 23.83 -10.46 -10.57
CA MET A 155 24.89 -9.49 -10.77
C MET A 155 26.26 -10.18 -10.87
N ASN A 156 27.22 -9.52 -11.52
CA ASN A 156 28.61 -9.97 -11.51
C ASN A 156 29.32 -9.59 -10.18
N LEU A 157 30.52 -10.13 -9.95
CA LEU A 157 31.26 -9.85 -8.72
C LEU A 157 31.57 -8.37 -8.49
N ALA A 158 31.91 -7.61 -9.54
CA ALA A 158 32.22 -6.19 -9.39
C ALA A 158 31.01 -5.39 -8.93
N GLN A 159 29.84 -5.67 -9.49
CA GLN A 159 28.56 -5.09 -9.07
C GLN A 159 28.21 -5.47 -7.62
N PHE A 160 28.45 -6.73 -7.23
CA PHE A 160 28.21 -7.18 -5.85
C PHE A 160 29.08 -6.44 -4.83
N TYR A 161 30.38 -6.28 -5.10
CA TYR A 161 31.25 -5.51 -4.19
C TYR A 161 30.89 -4.03 -4.15
N SER A 162 30.46 -3.44 -5.27
CA SER A 162 29.92 -2.08 -5.29
C SER A 162 28.69 -1.95 -4.40
N LEU A 163 27.75 -2.91 -4.51
CA LEU A 163 26.54 -2.95 -3.68
C LEU A 163 26.89 -3.04 -2.19
N CYS A 164 27.81 -3.93 -1.80
CA CYS A 164 28.26 -4.03 -0.41
C CYS A 164 28.87 -2.73 0.11
N HIS A 165 29.66 -2.04 -0.73
CA HIS A 165 30.25 -0.76 -0.38
C HIS A 165 29.18 0.32 -0.17
N GLU A 166 28.22 0.42 -1.09
CA GLU A 166 27.08 1.36 -0.97
C GLU A 166 26.24 1.10 0.28
N MET A 167 26.00 -0.18 0.61
CA MET A 167 25.28 -0.55 1.83
C MET A 167 26.01 -0.11 3.11
N GLU A 168 27.34 -0.25 3.16
CA GLU A 168 28.14 0.22 4.30
C GLU A 168 28.10 1.76 4.41
N GLN A 169 28.20 2.48 3.29
CA GLN A 169 28.07 3.94 3.28
C GLN A 169 26.68 4.40 3.74
N ALA A 170 25.63 3.72 3.29
CA ALA A 170 24.25 4.00 3.71
C ALA A 170 24.08 3.77 5.23
N LYS A 171 24.65 2.68 5.77
CA LYS A 171 24.64 2.39 7.21
C LYS A 171 25.32 3.51 8.00
N LEU A 172 26.52 3.93 7.62
CA LEU A 172 27.24 5.01 8.31
C LEU A 172 26.46 6.33 8.27
N THR A 173 25.82 6.63 7.14
CA THR A 173 24.98 7.83 7.00
C THR A 173 23.78 7.79 7.94
N LEU A 174 23.12 6.63 8.05
CA LEU A 174 21.99 6.45 8.97
C LEU A 174 22.41 6.51 10.44
N GLU A 175 23.58 5.99 10.78
CA GLU A 175 24.15 6.09 12.13
C GLU A 175 24.49 7.54 12.50
N ALA A 176 24.99 8.33 11.54
CA ALA A 176 25.28 9.75 11.75
C ALA A 176 24.02 10.64 11.88
N LEU A 177 22.89 10.19 11.31
CA LEU A 177 21.59 10.88 11.41
C LEU A 177 20.81 10.52 12.67
N ARG A 178 21.31 9.58 13.48
CA ARG A 178 20.68 9.09 14.70
C ARG A 178 21.15 9.87 15.92
#